data_AF-A0A9D8BVZ5-F1
#
_entry.id   AF-A0A9D8BVZ5-F1
#
_cell.length_a   1.000
_cell.length_b   1.000
_cell.length_c   1.000
_cell.angle_alpha   90.00
_cell.angle_beta   90.00
_cell.angle_gamma   90.00
#
_symmetry.space_group_name_H-M   'P 1'
#
loop_
_entity.id
_entity.type
_entity.pdbx_description
1 polymer ?
#
loop_
_entity_poly.entity_id
_entity_poly.type
_entity_poly.pdbx_seq_one_letter_code
_entity_poly.pdbx_strand_id
1 'polypeptide(L)'
;MSKSNAAKVLINEVNFEAETSIVLNRLNQLSDERSDWEGSVYRSATETLYGLLSKTYAAYEDHFVNTDDSLRKAFRAALIQKLASDGIRTQKTSTTLGILIRYVFKSDRKRVMRYRYVIEAAKSHAVSSLDLPKWLDQVGGIDGACKLITLSEETQAKRQRIAHEVSALTQEIEDRRSAPLARVTLNGIKSDSRSVLIAEPNDQGGFDIICVVPQLTDSVYDALVKSAAKQVTLAKDEAAILSQEAVNFAGTVAVNEKQALVAA
;
A
#
# COMPACT_ATOMS: atom_id res chain seq x y z
N MET A 1 -56.73 -30.64 36.14
CA MET A 1 -56.17 -29.98 34.93
C MET A 1 -54.64 -30.13 34.76
N SER A 2 -53.94 -30.97 35.54
CA SER A 2 -52.46 -30.96 35.58
C SER A 2 -51.75 -31.94 34.60
N LYS A 3 -52.38 -33.06 34.19
CA LYS A 3 -51.73 -34.07 33.33
C LYS A 3 -51.64 -33.71 31.84
N SER A 4 -52.59 -32.93 31.32
CA SER A 4 -52.64 -32.56 29.89
C SER A 4 -51.57 -31.54 29.51
N ASN A 5 -51.17 -30.67 30.44
CA ASN A 5 -50.17 -29.63 30.20
C ASN A 5 -48.74 -30.20 30.23
N ALA A 6 -48.45 -31.13 31.16
CA ALA A 6 -47.15 -31.80 31.25
C ALA A 6 -46.85 -32.65 29.99
N ALA A 7 -47.86 -33.35 29.45
CA ALA A 7 -47.71 -34.11 28.22
C ALA A 7 -47.42 -33.21 26.99
N LYS A 8 -48.04 -32.02 26.91
CA LYS A 8 -47.76 -31.06 25.82
C LYS A 8 -46.36 -30.46 25.90
N VAL A 9 -45.85 -30.18 27.10
CA VAL A 9 -44.49 -29.66 27.30
C VAL A 9 -43.45 -30.70 26.86
N LEU A 10 -43.60 -31.95 27.29
CA LEU A 10 -42.72 -33.06 26.89
C LEU A 10 -42.73 -33.30 25.37
N ILE A 11 -43.90 -33.23 24.72
CA ILE A 11 -44.00 -33.39 23.26
C ILE A 11 -43.30 -32.25 22.51
N ASN A 12 -43.41 -31.02 23.01
CA ASN A 12 -42.73 -29.87 22.40
C ASN A 12 -41.21 -29.92 22.57
N GLU A 13 -40.71 -30.37 23.74
CA GLU A 13 -39.27 -30.55 23.99
C GLU A 13 -38.68 -31.65 23.09
N VAL A 14 -39.35 -32.80 22.97
CA VAL A 14 -38.94 -33.89 22.08
C VAL A 14 -38.93 -33.46 20.60
N ASN A 15 -39.90 -32.66 20.17
CA ASN A 15 -39.91 -32.10 18.81
C ASN A 15 -38.75 -31.12 18.58
N PHE A 16 -38.42 -30.28 19.56
CA PHE A 16 -37.31 -29.34 19.46
C PHE A 16 -35.95 -30.04 19.42
N GLU A 17 -35.76 -31.10 20.21
CA GLU A 17 -34.55 -31.95 20.16
C GLU A 17 -34.41 -32.66 18.81
N ALA A 18 -35.51 -33.16 18.25
CA ALA A 18 -35.53 -33.79 16.93
C ALA A 18 -35.20 -32.80 15.81
N GLU A 19 -35.80 -31.60 15.83
CA GLU A 19 -35.49 -30.53 14.89
C GLU A 19 -34.03 -30.07 15.00
N THR A 20 -33.52 -29.90 16.23
CA THR A 20 -32.12 -29.55 16.48
C THR A 20 -31.17 -30.63 15.94
N SER A 21 -31.49 -31.90 16.16
CA SER A 21 -30.70 -33.03 15.65
C SER A 21 -30.66 -33.05 14.12
N ILE A 22 -31.77 -32.76 13.45
CA ILE A 22 -31.83 -32.64 11.99
C ILE A 22 -30.93 -31.50 11.50
N VAL A 23 -30.98 -30.33 12.15
CA VAL A 23 -30.14 -29.18 11.80
C VAL A 23 -28.66 -29.51 12.01
N LEU A 24 -28.28 -30.12 13.14
CA LEU A 24 -26.90 -30.50 13.43
C LEU A 24 -26.37 -31.53 12.42
N ASN A 25 -27.17 -32.53 12.05
CA ASN A 25 -26.78 -33.49 11.01
C ASN A 25 -26.52 -32.80 9.66
N ARG A 26 -27.35 -31.81 9.30
CA ARG A 26 -27.14 -31.04 8.07
C ARG A 26 -25.87 -30.19 8.15
N LEU A 27 -25.57 -29.59 9.30
CA LEU A 27 -24.34 -28.80 9.50
C LEU A 27 -23.09 -29.69 9.48
N ASN A 28 -23.16 -30.89 10.05
CA ASN A 28 -22.07 -31.87 9.97
C ASN A 28 -21.81 -32.28 8.52
N GLN A 29 -22.88 -32.56 7.76
CA GLN A 29 -22.74 -32.85 6.32
C GLN A 29 -22.06 -31.69 5.57
N LEU A 30 -22.44 -30.44 5.85
CA LEU A 30 -21.78 -29.27 5.24
C LEU A 30 -20.30 -29.14 5.66
N SER A 31 -19.97 -29.51 6.90
CA SER A 31 -18.59 -29.54 7.38
C SER A 31 -17.76 -30.59 6.64
N ASP A 32 -18.32 -31.78 6.41
CA ASP A 32 -17.67 -32.85 5.64
C ASP A 32 -17.47 -32.44 4.18
N GLU A 33 -18.52 -31.90 3.53
CA GLU A 33 -18.44 -31.36 2.16
C GLU A 33 -17.35 -30.28 2.03
N ARG A 34 -17.23 -29.39 3.04
CA ARG A 34 -16.17 -28.37 3.09
C ARG A 34 -14.78 -29.00 3.25
N SER A 35 -14.63 -30.02 4.08
CA SER A 35 -13.36 -30.73 4.30
C SER A 35 -12.89 -31.42 3.02
N ASP A 36 -13.80 -32.11 2.33
CA ASP A 36 -13.52 -32.77 1.05
C ASP A 36 -13.13 -31.77 -0.03
N TRP A 37 -13.87 -30.65 -0.13
CA TRP A 37 -13.54 -29.57 -1.06
C TRP A 37 -12.17 -28.94 -0.78
N GLU A 38 -11.83 -28.72 0.49
CA GLU A 38 -10.55 -28.14 0.90
C GLU A 38 -9.38 -29.06 0.54
N GLY A 39 -9.51 -30.36 0.83
CA GLY A 39 -8.48 -31.36 0.57
C GLY A 39 -8.28 -31.69 -0.90
N SER A 40 -9.30 -31.49 -1.74
CA SER A 40 -9.27 -31.82 -3.17
C SER A 40 -9.16 -30.57 -4.05
N VAL A 41 -10.30 -29.96 -4.39
CA VAL A 41 -10.43 -28.91 -5.41
C VAL A 41 -9.65 -27.66 -5.01
N TYR A 42 -9.80 -27.21 -3.76
CA TYR A 42 -9.12 -26.00 -3.28
C TYR A 42 -7.60 -26.17 -3.29
N ARG A 43 -7.11 -27.30 -2.79
CA ARG A 43 -5.68 -27.63 -2.80
C ARG A 43 -5.12 -27.67 -4.23
N SER A 44 -5.76 -28.41 -5.12
CA SER A 44 -5.33 -28.54 -6.53
C SER A 44 -5.32 -27.19 -7.26
N ALA A 45 -6.35 -26.36 -7.05
CA ALA A 45 -6.40 -25.01 -7.60
C ALA A 45 -5.27 -24.12 -7.06
N THR A 46 -4.93 -24.26 -5.77
CA THR A 46 -3.85 -23.53 -5.11
C THR A 46 -2.49 -23.94 -5.66
N GLU A 47 -2.22 -25.24 -5.77
CA GLU A 47 -0.98 -25.76 -6.36
C GLU A 47 -0.81 -25.28 -7.82
N THR A 48 -1.90 -25.29 -8.60
CA THR A 48 -1.91 -24.77 -9.98
C THR A 48 -1.60 -23.27 -10.02
N LEU A 49 -2.19 -22.48 -9.12
CA LEU A 49 -1.92 -21.04 -9.00
C LEU A 49 -0.44 -20.78 -8.69
N TYR A 50 0.15 -21.53 -7.76
CA TYR A 50 1.56 -21.38 -7.40
C TYR A 50 2.48 -21.74 -8.57
N GLY A 51 2.14 -22.80 -9.32
CA GLY A 51 2.84 -23.14 -10.56
C GLY A 51 2.77 -22.03 -11.61
N LEU A 52 1.62 -21.35 -11.77
CA LEU A 52 1.49 -20.20 -12.67
C LEU A 52 2.32 -19.00 -12.21
N LEU A 53 2.36 -18.71 -10.91
CA LEU A 53 3.20 -17.65 -10.34
C LEU A 53 4.70 -17.95 -10.55
N SER A 54 5.12 -19.20 -10.35
CA SER A 54 6.48 -19.68 -10.61
C SER A 54 6.89 -19.45 -12.06
N LYS A 55 6.06 -19.87 -13.02
CA LYS A 55 6.29 -19.64 -14.46
C LYS A 55 6.31 -18.16 -14.83
N THR A 56 5.44 -17.36 -14.21
CA THR A 56 5.40 -15.91 -14.43
C THR A 56 6.68 -15.24 -13.92
N TYR A 57 7.19 -15.69 -12.78
CA TYR A 57 8.45 -15.22 -12.22
C TYR A 57 9.62 -15.60 -13.12
N ALA A 58 9.73 -16.87 -13.55
CA ALA A 58 10.76 -17.30 -14.49
C ALA A 58 10.76 -16.45 -15.78
N ALA A 59 9.58 -16.26 -16.39
CA ALA A 59 9.45 -15.42 -17.58
C ALA A 59 9.87 -13.96 -17.36
N TYR A 60 9.67 -13.42 -16.14
CA TYR A 60 10.16 -12.10 -15.78
C TYR A 60 11.68 -12.05 -15.68
N GLU A 61 12.30 -13.07 -15.06
CA GLU A 61 13.75 -13.17 -14.97
C GLU A 61 14.38 -13.26 -16.36
N ASP A 62 13.85 -14.14 -17.22
CA ASP A 62 14.40 -14.41 -18.55
C ASP A 62 14.24 -13.24 -19.53
N HIS A 63 13.05 -12.62 -19.57
CA HIS A 63 12.71 -11.62 -20.58
C HIS A 63 12.80 -10.17 -20.13
N PHE A 64 13.11 -9.92 -18.85
CA PHE A 64 13.25 -8.56 -18.33
C PHE A 64 14.50 -8.37 -17.48
N VAL A 65 14.82 -9.28 -16.56
CA VAL A 65 15.98 -9.08 -15.67
C VAL A 65 17.28 -9.40 -16.41
N ASN A 66 17.38 -10.60 -17.00
CA ASN A 66 18.60 -11.17 -17.57
C ASN A 66 18.73 -10.92 -19.08
N THR A 67 18.36 -9.72 -19.54
CA THR A 67 18.38 -9.35 -20.96
C THR A 67 18.84 -7.91 -21.17
N ASP A 68 19.10 -7.50 -22.41
CA ASP A 68 19.54 -6.14 -22.74
C ASP A 68 18.39 -5.12 -22.71
N ASP A 69 18.74 -3.83 -22.69
CA ASP A 69 17.77 -2.74 -22.54
C ASP A 69 16.81 -2.60 -23.73
N SER A 70 17.24 -2.96 -24.95
CA SER A 70 16.39 -2.95 -26.13
C SER A 70 15.29 -4.01 -26.02
N LEU A 71 15.67 -5.23 -25.65
CA LEU A 71 14.74 -6.34 -25.42
C LEU A 71 13.78 -6.05 -24.26
N ARG A 72 14.24 -5.43 -23.17
CA ARG A 72 13.36 -4.99 -22.05
C ARG A 72 12.25 -4.04 -22.52
N LYS A 73 12.60 -3.04 -23.33
CA LYS A 73 11.65 -2.05 -23.87
C LYS A 73 10.66 -2.71 -24.82
N ALA A 74 11.14 -3.56 -25.73
CA ALA A 74 10.31 -4.30 -26.66
C ALA A 74 9.31 -5.23 -25.94
N PHE A 75 9.80 -5.99 -24.97
CA PHE A 75 8.97 -6.90 -24.16
C PHE A 75 7.85 -6.14 -23.43
N ARG A 76 8.19 -5.06 -22.73
CA ARG A 76 7.20 -4.22 -22.04
C ARG A 76 6.16 -3.64 -23.02
N ALA A 77 6.59 -3.14 -24.17
CA ALA A 77 5.70 -2.58 -25.18
C ALA A 77 4.74 -3.64 -25.73
N ALA A 78 5.23 -4.84 -26.03
CA ALA A 78 4.42 -5.96 -26.50
C ALA A 78 3.33 -6.37 -25.50
N LEU A 79 3.67 -6.42 -24.19
CA LEU A 79 2.68 -6.70 -23.14
C LEU A 79 1.57 -5.64 -23.09
N ILE A 80 1.94 -4.36 -23.17
CA ILE A 80 0.99 -3.24 -23.16
C ILE A 80 0.08 -3.30 -24.39
N GLN A 81 0.65 -3.51 -25.57
CA GLN A 81 -0.10 -3.62 -26.82
C GLN A 81 -1.10 -4.78 -26.77
N LYS A 82 -0.67 -5.95 -26.28
CA LYS A 82 -1.55 -7.12 -26.21
C LYS A 82 -2.65 -6.95 -25.15
N LEU A 83 -2.34 -6.34 -24.01
CA LEU A 83 -3.36 -5.97 -23.03
C LEU A 83 -4.38 -4.97 -23.60
N ALA A 84 -3.93 -4.00 -24.38
CA ALA A 84 -4.80 -3.04 -25.04
C ALA A 84 -5.72 -3.72 -26.07
N SER A 85 -5.21 -4.66 -26.88
CA SER A 85 -6.04 -5.41 -27.82
C SER A 85 -7.07 -6.31 -27.13
N ASP A 86 -6.78 -6.74 -25.90
CA ASP A 86 -7.71 -7.51 -25.07
C ASP A 86 -8.69 -6.58 -24.28
N GLY A 87 -8.68 -5.27 -24.53
CA GLY A 87 -9.54 -4.29 -23.86
C GLY A 87 -9.13 -3.94 -22.42
N ILE A 88 -7.93 -4.32 -21.99
CA ILE A 88 -7.44 -4.12 -20.62
C ILE A 88 -6.53 -2.90 -20.54
N ARG A 89 -6.99 -1.87 -19.83
CA ARG A 89 -6.22 -0.64 -19.65
C ARG A 89 -5.04 -0.82 -18.67
N THR A 90 -3.87 -0.34 -19.07
CA THR A 90 -2.67 -0.21 -18.21
C THR A 90 -2.40 1.24 -17.83
N GLN A 91 -1.78 1.49 -16.69
CA GLN A 91 -1.31 2.83 -16.30
C GLN A 91 0.18 2.99 -16.63
N LYS A 92 0.60 4.20 -17.05
CA LYS A 92 2.01 4.49 -17.39
C LYS A 92 2.96 4.19 -16.23
N THR A 93 2.52 4.43 -15.00
CA THR A 93 3.27 4.21 -13.75
C THR A 93 3.33 2.74 -13.30
N SER A 94 2.71 1.80 -14.03
CA SER A 94 2.73 0.38 -13.65
C SER A 94 4.11 -0.24 -13.88
N THR A 95 4.62 -1.01 -12.93
CA THR A 95 5.87 -1.77 -13.09
C THR A 95 5.74 -2.85 -14.16
N THR A 96 6.84 -3.25 -14.81
CA THR A 96 6.79 -4.29 -15.86
C THR A 96 6.33 -5.63 -15.30
N LEU A 97 6.80 -6.01 -14.10
CA LEU A 97 6.31 -7.19 -13.40
C LEU A 97 4.79 -7.12 -13.18
N GLY A 98 4.25 -5.98 -12.76
CA GLY A 98 2.81 -5.80 -12.59
C GLY A 98 2.02 -5.90 -13.91
N ILE A 99 2.60 -5.43 -15.02
CA ILE A 99 2.01 -5.56 -16.35
C ILE A 99 2.02 -7.03 -16.81
N LEU A 100 3.13 -7.75 -16.60
CA LEU A 100 3.26 -9.17 -16.93
C LEU A 100 2.25 -10.02 -16.13
N ILE A 101 2.13 -9.79 -14.83
CA ILE A 101 1.12 -10.47 -14.00
C ILE A 101 -0.29 -10.16 -14.49
N ARG A 102 -0.58 -8.91 -14.84
CA ARG A 102 -1.88 -8.53 -15.42
C ARG A 102 -2.12 -9.23 -16.76
N TYR A 103 -1.08 -9.41 -17.57
CA TYR A 103 -1.14 -10.14 -18.83
C TYR A 103 -1.51 -11.61 -18.64
N VAL A 104 -0.87 -12.30 -17.70
CA VAL A 104 -1.10 -13.74 -17.43
C VAL A 104 -2.46 -13.96 -16.76
N PHE A 105 -2.77 -13.22 -15.70
CA PHE A 105 -3.90 -13.51 -14.83
C PHE A 105 -5.18 -12.73 -15.16
N LYS A 106 -5.13 -11.77 -16.08
CA LYS A 106 -6.26 -10.90 -16.49
C LYS A 106 -7.07 -10.36 -15.30
N SER A 107 -6.38 -10.08 -14.20
CA SER A 107 -6.99 -9.88 -12.88
C SER A 107 -7.10 -8.40 -12.48
N ASP A 108 -7.88 -8.13 -11.44
CA ASP A 108 -8.06 -6.79 -10.89
C ASP A 108 -6.77 -6.23 -10.26
N ARG A 109 -6.79 -4.94 -9.89
CA ARG A 109 -5.61 -4.24 -9.33
C ARG A 109 -5.10 -4.87 -8.04
N LYS A 110 -5.99 -5.28 -7.13
CA LYS A 110 -5.59 -5.81 -5.81
C LYS A 110 -4.91 -7.16 -5.97
N ARG A 111 -5.47 -8.05 -6.80
CA ARG A 111 -4.89 -9.37 -7.06
C ARG A 111 -3.52 -9.28 -7.76
N VAL A 112 -3.39 -8.41 -8.77
CA VAL A 112 -2.08 -8.16 -9.43
C VAL A 112 -1.04 -7.65 -8.42
N MET A 113 -1.43 -6.75 -7.52
CA MET A 113 -0.52 -6.24 -6.50
C MET A 113 -0.05 -7.35 -5.54
N ARG A 114 -0.96 -8.20 -5.04
CA ARG A 114 -0.59 -9.31 -4.16
C ARG A 114 0.36 -10.31 -4.83
N TYR A 115 0.10 -10.65 -6.09
CA TYR A 115 1.00 -11.55 -6.83
C TYR A 115 2.36 -10.93 -7.09
N ARG A 116 2.41 -9.62 -7.34
CA ARG A 116 3.68 -8.89 -7.45
C ARG A 116 4.44 -8.98 -6.14
N TYR A 117 3.75 -8.78 -5.03
CA TYR A 117 4.36 -8.84 -3.71
C TYR A 117 4.92 -10.22 -3.37
N VAL A 118 4.24 -11.30 -3.77
CA VAL A 118 4.77 -12.66 -3.63
C VAL A 118 6.12 -12.81 -4.33
N ILE A 119 6.21 -12.36 -5.59
CA ILE A 119 7.45 -12.50 -6.39
C ILE A 119 8.57 -11.61 -5.85
N GLU A 120 8.25 -10.37 -5.46
CA GLU A 120 9.20 -9.44 -4.85
C GLU A 120 9.74 -9.98 -3.51
N ALA A 121 8.87 -10.54 -2.65
CA ALA A 121 9.28 -11.19 -1.39
C ALA A 121 10.13 -12.44 -1.64
N ALA A 122 9.74 -13.30 -2.58
CA ALA A 122 10.53 -14.47 -2.93
C ALA A 122 11.94 -14.06 -3.35
N LYS A 123 12.07 -13.02 -4.19
CA LYS A 123 13.37 -12.49 -4.59
C LYS A 123 14.19 -11.96 -3.41
N SER A 124 13.58 -11.21 -2.49
CA SER A 124 14.29 -10.66 -1.32
C SER A 124 14.76 -11.75 -0.35
N HIS A 125 14.09 -12.91 -0.34
CA HIS A 125 14.47 -14.09 0.42
C HIS A 125 15.35 -15.08 -0.37
N ALA A 126 15.91 -14.65 -1.52
CA ALA A 126 16.75 -15.48 -2.39
C ALA A 126 16.08 -16.79 -2.86
N VAL A 127 14.76 -16.80 -2.97
CA VAL A 127 13.98 -17.92 -3.49
C VAL A 127 13.92 -17.83 -5.01
N SER A 128 14.34 -18.92 -5.66
CA SER A 128 14.31 -19.04 -7.12
C SER A 128 12.86 -19.14 -7.63
N SER A 129 12.66 -18.83 -8.92
CA SER A 129 11.35 -19.03 -9.56
C SER A 129 10.87 -20.48 -9.51
N LEU A 130 11.79 -21.46 -9.57
CA LEU A 130 11.48 -22.89 -9.47
C LEU A 130 11.03 -23.30 -8.05
N ASP A 131 11.66 -22.74 -7.02
CA ASP A 131 11.37 -23.07 -5.62
C ASP A 131 10.16 -22.32 -5.05
N LEU A 132 9.63 -21.34 -5.80
CA LEU A 132 8.52 -20.49 -5.36
C LEU A 132 7.30 -21.28 -4.83
N PRO A 133 6.80 -22.35 -5.50
CA PRO A 133 5.63 -23.06 -5.02
C PRO A 133 5.86 -23.71 -3.65
N LYS A 134 7.00 -24.40 -3.50
CA LYS A 134 7.38 -25.04 -2.23
C LYS A 134 7.56 -24.01 -1.12
N TRP A 135 8.16 -22.88 -1.43
CA TRP A 135 8.33 -21.79 -0.47
C TRP A 135 6.98 -21.20 -0.04
N LEU A 136 6.03 -21.03 -0.97
CA LEU A 136 4.69 -20.54 -0.65
C LEU A 136 3.95 -21.46 0.32
N ASP A 137 4.08 -22.78 0.19
CA ASP A 137 3.51 -23.72 1.16
C ASP A 137 4.09 -23.53 2.57
N GLN A 138 5.38 -23.20 2.67
CA GLN A 138 6.07 -23.02 3.95
C GLN A 138 5.70 -21.70 4.64
N VAL A 139 5.44 -20.64 3.89
CA VAL A 139 5.19 -19.31 4.47
C VAL A 139 3.71 -19.02 4.74
N GLY A 140 2.80 -19.98 4.48
CA GLY A 140 1.35 -19.77 4.64
C GLY A 140 0.69 -19.13 3.41
N GLY A 141 1.22 -19.46 2.23
CA GLY A 141 0.69 -19.07 0.94
C GLY A 141 0.88 -17.59 0.58
N ILE A 142 0.00 -17.10 -0.29
CA ILE A 142 0.09 -15.73 -0.82
C ILE A 142 -0.01 -14.68 0.30
N ASP A 143 -0.88 -14.87 1.28
CA ASP A 143 -1.04 -13.92 2.40
C ASP A 143 0.18 -13.88 3.29
N GLY A 144 0.76 -15.05 3.58
CA GLY A 144 2.01 -15.15 4.32
C GLY A 144 3.16 -14.45 3.60
N ALA A 145 3.37 -14.77 2.32
CA ALA A 145 4.40 -14.14 1.50
C ALA A 145 4.23 -12.62 1.38
N CYS A 146 3.00 -12.11 1.25
CA CYS A 146 2.74 -10.66 1.19
C CYS A 146 3.16 -9.91 2.46
N LYS A 147 3.19 -10.58 3.63
CA LYS A 147 3.64 -9.98 4.89
C LYS A 147 5.16 -9.91 4.99
N LEU A 148 5.88 -10.69 4.19
CA LEU A 148 7.34 -10.76 4.18
C LEU A 148 7.99 -9.68 3.31
N ILE A 149 7.20 -8.87 2.59
CA ILE A 149 7.74 -7.67 1.97
C ILE A 149 8.20 -6.71 3.06
N THR A 150 9.50 -6.65 3.22
CA THR A 150 10.17 -5.52 3.85
C THR A 150 9.95 -4.31 2.95
N LEU A 151 9.38 -3.24 3.51
CA LEU A 151 9.37 -1.94 2.83
C LEU A 151 10.80 -1.64 2.40
N SER A 152 11.02 -1.15 1.17
CA SER A 152 12.36 -0.75 0.75
C SER A 152 12.96 0.19 1.80
N GLU A 153 14.27 0.11 2.04
CA GLU A 153 14.96 1.02 2.97
C GLU A 153 14.62 2.48 2.66
N GLU A 154 14.49 2.83 1.38
CA GLU A 154 14.03 4.13 0.92
C GLU A 154 12.60 4.48 1.38
N THR A 155 11.65 3.54 1.29
CA THR A 155 10.28 3.74 1.77
C THR A 155 10.24 3.85 3.29
N GLN A 156 11.03 3.05 3.99
CA GLN A 156 11.14 3.09 5.44
C GLN A 156 11.77 4.40 5.92
N ALA A 157 12.87 4.82 5.30
CA ALA A 157 13.53 6.10 5.56
C ALA A 157 12.59 7.28 5.28
N LYS A 158 11.85 7.26 4.15
CA LYS A 158 10.85 8.29 3.85
C LYS A 158 9.74 8.35 4.88
N ARG A 159 9.24 7.20 5.34
CA ARG A 159 8.22 7.14 6.41
C ARG A 159 8.77 7.64 7.74
N GLN A 160 9.99 7.28 8.10
CA GLN A 160 10.65 7.74 9.32
C GLN A 160 10.86 9.25 9.30
N ARG A 161 11.31 9.82 8.16
CA ARG A 161 11.43 11.27 7.98
C ARG A 161 10.10 11.99 8.15
N ILE A 162 9.04 11.52 7.50
CA ILE A 162 7.71 12.12 7.67
C ILE A 162 7.25 12.00 9.12
N ALA A 163 7.47 10.87 9.79
CA ALA A 163 7.08 10.69 11.19
C ALA A 163 7.85 11.64 12.13
N HIS A 164 9.15 11.84 11.89
CA HIS A 164 9.97 12.81 12.59
C HIS A 164 9.44 14.23 12.42
N GLU A 165 9.15 14.66 11.18
CA GLU A 165 8.61 16.00 10.92
C GLU A 165 7.21 16.19 11.50
N VAL A 166 6.37 15.14 11.54
CA VAL A 166 5.09 15.19 12.25
C VAL A 166 5.33 15.45 13.73
N SER A 167 6.23 14.71 14.36
CA SER A 167 6.56 14.90 15.78
C SER A 167 7.08 16.31 16.08
N ALA A 168 7.99 16.81 15.23
CA ALA A 168 8.55 18.15 15.37
C ALA A 168 7.47 19.24 15.22
N LEU A 169 6.59 19.10 14.23
CA LEU A 169 5.51 20.06 14.01
C LEU A 169 4.46 20.02 15.13
N THR A 170 4.14 18.82 15.65
CA THR A 170 3.25 18.70 16.81
C THR A 170 3.83 19.43 18.03
N GLN A 171 5.13 19.27 18.29
CA GLN A 171 5.80 19.97 19.38
C GLN A 171 5.73 21.50 19.17
N GLU A 172 6.06 21.99 17.98
CA GLU A 172 6.00 23.41 17.64
C GLU A 172 4.58 23.99 17.81
N ILE A 173 3.54 23.23 17.44
CA ILE A 173 2.14 23.64 17.63
C ILE A 173 1.81 23.75 19.12
N GLU A 174 2.26 22.80 19.94
CA GLU A 174 2.03 22.84 21.39
C GLU A 174 2.77 24.02 22.03
N ASP A 175 4.02 24.28 21.64
CA ASP A 175 4.78 25.44 22.12
C ASP A 175 4.08 26.76 21.76
N ARG A 176 3.55 26.87 20.53
CA ARG A 176 2.79 28.03 20.04
C ARG A 176 1.42 28.22 20.71
N ARG A 177 0.90 27.25 21.47
CA ARG A 177 -0.29 27.50 22.30
C ARG A 177 0.00 28.58 23.35
N SER A 178 1.23 28.62 23.87
CA SER A 178 1.66 29.59 24.87
C SER A 178 2.08 30.93 24.25
N ALA A 179 2.66 30.89 23.05
CA ALA A 179 3.11 32.05 22.28
C ALA A 179 2.63 31.97 20.82
N PRO A 180 1.39 32.40 20.52
CA PRO A 180 0.82 32.28 19.18
C PRO A 180 1.50 33.23 18.19
N LEU A 181 1.63 32.80 16.93
CA LEU A 181 2.20 33.61 15.84
C LEU A 181 1.44 34.92 15.60
N ALA A 182 0.12 34.88 15.74
CA ALA A 182 -0.75 36.04 15.67
C ALA A 182 -2.03 35.76 16.46
N ARG A 183 -2.67 36.82 16.97
CA ARG A 183 -4.02 36.76 17.53
C ARG A 183 -4.96 37.53 16.61
N VAL A 184 -6.00 36.86 16.13
CA VAL A 184 -6.98 37.44 15.20
C VAL A 184 -8.37 37.31 15.82
N THR A 185 -9.14 38.38 15.77
CA THR A 185 -10.55 38.39 16.19
C THR A 185 -11.43 38.44 14.97
N LEU A 186 -12.32 37.45 14.81
CA LEU A 186 -13.28 37.39 13.72
C LEU A 186 -14.70 37.51 14.28
N ASN A 187 -15.42 38.55 13.87
CA ASN A 187 -16.76 38.82 14.37
C ASN A 187 -17.75 37.73 13.93
N GLY A 188 -18.62 37.31 14.84
CA GLY A 188 -19.68 36.33 14.56
C GLY A 188 -19.21 34.88 14.53
N ILE A 189 -17.93 34.60 14.79
CA ILE A 189 -17.37 33.24 14.79
C ILE A 189 -17.13 32.79 16.23
N LYS A 190 -17.69 31.64 16.60
CA LYS A 190 -17.45 30.97 17.89
C LYS A 190 -17.16 29.49 17.63
N SER A 191 -16.17 28.94 18.32
CA SER A 191 -15.90 27.51 18.30
C SER A 191 -15.43 27.05 19.67
N ASP A 192 -16.00 25.95 20.15
CA ASP A 192 -15.68 25.36 21.44
C ASP A 192 -14.50 24.37 21.35
N SER A 193 -13.97 24.15 20.15
CA SER A 193 -12.80 23.29 19.90
C SER A 193 -11.94 23.82 18.75
N ARG A 194 -10.96 23.03 18.30
CA ARG A 194 -10.00 23.45 17.26
C ARG A 194 -10.75 23.86 15.98
N SER A 195 -10.34 24.97 15.39
CA SER A 195 -10.86 25.45 14.10
C SER A 195 -9.74 25.53 13.07
N VAL A 196 -10.09 25.44 11.80
CA VAL A 196 -9.17 25.70 10.69
C VAL A 196 -9.53 27.02 10.06
N LEU A 197 -8.53 27.88 9.89
CA LEU A 197 -8.63 29.09 9.07
C LEU A 197 -8.13 28.74 7.67
N ILE A 198 -8.96 28.95 6.65
CA ILE A 198 -8.58 28.86 5.25
C ILE A 198 -8.20 30.27 4.82
N ALA A 199 -6.95 30.44 4.43
CA ALA A 199 -6.42 31.72 4.00
C ALA A 199 -5.79 31.62 2.61
N GLU A 200 -5.96 32.67 1.82
CA GLU A 200 -5.40 32.81 0.47
C GLU A 200 -4.39 33.97 0.44
N PRO A 201 -3.29 33.87 -0.29
CA PRO A 201 -2.33 34.97 -0.39
C PRO A 201 -2.97 36.18 -1.07
N ASN A 202 -2.60 37.39 -0.63
CA ASN A 202 -3.06 38.64 -1.21
C ASN A 202 -1.92 39.42 -1.89
N ASP A 203 -2.28 40.41 -2.72
CA ASP A 203 -1.32 41.22 -3.49
C ASP A 203 -0.43 42.14 -2.62
N GLN A 204 -0.73 42.23 -1.33
CA GLN A 204 0.01 43.04 -0.35
C GLN A 204 1.04 42.22 0.43
N GLY A 205 1.27 40.95 0.06
CA GLY A 205 2.26 40.08 0.69
C GLY A 205 1.79 39.44 2.00
N GLY A 206 0.48 39.45 2.28
CA GLY A 206 -0.15 38.78 3.41
C GLY A 206 -1.10 37.66 2.97
N PHE A 207 -2.00 37.26 3.87
CA PHE A 207 -3.05 36.28 3.59
C PHE A 207 -4.42 36.80 4.04
N ASP A 208 -5.43 36.66 3.19
CA ASP A 208 -6.82 36.94 3.51
C ASP A 208 -7.50 35.67 4.03
N ILE A 209 -8.15 35.76 5.19
CA ILE A 209 -8.91 34.62 5.76
C ILE A 209 -10.27 34.56 5.08
N ILE A 210 -10.46 33.58 4.21
CA ILE A 210 -11.67 33.43 3.37
C ILE A 210 -12.74 32.59 4.07
N CYS A 211 -12.34 31.61 4.88
CA CYS A 211 -13.29 30.71 5.54
C CYS A 211 -12.76 30.21 6.88
N VAL A 212 -13.68 29.99 7.82
CA VAL A 212 -13.40 29.32 9.10
C VAL A 212 -14.21 28.05 9.19
N VAL A 213 -13.52 26.92 9.37
CA VAL A 213 -14.12 25.61 9.61
C VAL A 213 -14.08 25.35 11.11
N PRO A 214 -15.20 25.46 11.84
CA PRO A 214 -15.24 25.23 13.27
C PRO A 214 -15.29 23.72 13.59
N GLN A 215 -15.02 23.38 14.85
CA GLN A 215 -15.24 22.04 15.41
C GLN A 215 -14.52 20.89 14.69
N LEU A 216 -13.21 21.02 14.52
CA LEU A 216 -12.39 20.02 13.85
C LEU A 216 -12.27 18.74 14.67
N THR A 217 -12.44 17.58 14.03
CA THR A 217 -12.16 16.27 14.64
C THR A 217 -10.65 16.01 14.69
N ASP A 218 -10.20 15.19 15.65
CA ASP A 218 -8.78 14.82 15.78
C ASP A 218 -8.24 14.13 14.51
N SER A 219 -9.06 13.32 13.84
CA SER A 219 -8.67 12.66 12.58
C SER A 219 -8.35 13.66 11.45
N VAL A 220 -9.08 14.77 11.36
CA VAL A 220 -8.83 15.81 10.36
C VAL A 220 -7.63 16.66 10.78
N TYR A 221 -7.50 16.96 12.08
CA TYR A 221 -6.33 17.62 12.63
C TYR A 221 -5.04 16.86 12.30
N ASP A 222 -4.98 15.57 12.62
CA ASP A 222 -3.83 14.72 12.35
C ASP A 222 -3.50 14.65 10.85
N ALA A 223 -4.51 14.63 10.00
CA ALA A 223 -4.34 14.65 8.55
C ALA A 223 -3.71 15.97 8.07
N LEU A 224 -4.09 17.11 8.65
CA LEU A 224 -3.52 18.42 8.32
C LEU A 224 -2.07 18.52 8.78
N VAL A 225 -1.76 18.13 10.02
CA VAL A 225 -0.39 18.10 10.54
C VAL A 225 0.49 17.20 9.67
N LYS A 226 0.00 16.02 9.31
CA LYS A 226 0.71 15.10 8.41
C LYS A 226 0.88 15.65 7.00
N SER A 227 -0.08 16.42 6.49
CA SER A 227 0.03 17.09 5.20
C SER A 227 1.13 18.16 5.23
N ALA A 228 1.14 19.01 6.25
CA ALA A 228 2.17 20.03 6.45
C ALA A 228 3.57 19.41 6.60
N ALA A 229 3.73 18.37 7.42
CA ALA A 229 4.99 17.65 7.59
C ALA A 229 5.54 17.07 6.27
N LYS A 230 4.66 16.57 5.39
CA LYS A 230 5.05 16.11 4.05
C LYS A 230 5.57 17.24 3.18
N GLN A 231 4.94 18.41 3.20
CA GLN A 231 5.42 19.57 2.43
C GLN A 231 6.80 20.04 2.91
N VAL A 232 7.02 20.07 4.23
CA VAL A 232 8.34 20.37 4.81
C VAL A 232 9.39 19.34 4.36
N THR A 233 9.04 18.05 4.39
CA THR A 233 9.93 16.97 3.95
C THR A 233 10.32 17.14 2.48
N LEU A 234 9.37 17.49 1.60
CA LEU A 234 9.60 17.73 0.18
C LEU A 234 10.50 18.95 -0.05
N ALA A 235 10.25 20.06 0.64
CA ALA A 235 11.08 21.26 0.53
C ALA A 235 12.53 21.02 1.00
N LYS A 236 12.72 20.22 2.07
CA LYS A 236 14.06 19.79 2.53
C LYS A 236 14.75 18.90 1.49
N ASP A 237 14.02 18.01 0.82
CA ASP A 237 14.57 17.18 -0.26
C ASP A 237 15.00 18.01 -1.47
N GLU A 238 14.16 18.94 -1.92
CA GLU A 238 14.47 19.85 -3.02
C GLU A 238 15.67 20.75 -2.68
N ALA A 239 15.73 21.31 -1.48
CA ALA A 239 16.86 22.12 -1.03
C ALA A 239 18.16 21.31 -0.92
N ALA A 240 18.10 20.06 -0.48
CA ALA A 240 19.25 19.16 -0.43
C ALA A 240 19.77 18.81 -1.83
N ILE A 241 18.86 18.54 -2.79
CA ILE A 241 19.21 18.30 -4.20
C ILE A 241 19.88 19.53 -4.82
N LEU A 242 19.28 20.72 -4.65
CA LEU A 242 19.84 21.97 -5.16
C LEU A 242 21.19 22.32 -4.53
N SER A 243 21.37 22.06 -3.23
CA SER A 243 22.65 22.26 -2.54
C SER A 243 23.71 21.29 -3.03
N GLN A 244 23.35 20.02 -3.27
CA GLN A 244 24.26 19.01 -3.81
C GLN A 244 24.67 19.34 -5.26
N GLU A 245 23.75 19.84 -6.09
CA GLU A 245 24.04 20.32 -7.44
C GLU A 245 24.94 21.57 -7.42
N ALA A 246 24.70 22.53 -6.53
CA ALA A 246 25.55 23.73 -6.39
C ALA A 246 26.98 23.39 -5.94
N VAL A 247 27.14 22.42 -5.04
CA VAL A 247 28.45 21.91 -4.60
C VAL A 247 29.16 21.16 -5.72
N ASN A 248 28.45 20.30 -6.46
CA ASN A 248 29.01 19.59 -7.61
C ASN A 248 29.39 20.55 -8.75
N PHE A 249 28.63 21.62 -8.95
CA PHE A 249 28.93 22.66 -9.94
C PHE A 249 30.17 23.49 -9.53
N ALA A 250 30.25 23.92 -8.26
CA ALA A 250 31.41 24.67 -7.75
C ALA A 250 32.70 23.83 -7.72
N GLY A 251 32.61 22.52 -7.49
CA GLY A 251 33.75 21.59 -7.57
C GLY A 251 34.29 21.35 -8.98
N THR A 252 33.50 21.63 -10.02
CA THR A 252 33.89 21.41 -11.42
C THR A 252 34.81 22.52 -11.96
N VAL A 253 34.78 23.72 -11.36
CA VAL A 253 35.65 24.84 -11.77
C VAL A 253 37.09 24.66 -11.29
N ALA A 254 37.31 24.08 -10.11
CA ALA A 254 38.66 23.87 -9.55
C ALA A 254 39.44 22.72 -10.21
N VAL A 255 38.76 21.78 -10.88
CA VAL A 255 39.42 20.67 -11.61
C VAL A 255 39.89 21.13 -13.00
N ASN A 256 39.15 22.04 -13.66
CA ASN A 256 39.52 22.51 -14.99
C ASN A 256 40.67 23.53 -15.01
N GLU A 257 40.90 24.32 -13.95
CA GLU A 257 42.08 25.20 -13.89
C GLU A 257 43.38 24.44 -13.60
N LYS A 258 43.34 23.33 -12.84
CA LYS A 258 44.53 22.49 -12.61
C LYS A 258 44.88 21.58 -13.79
N GLN A 259 43.93 21.23 -14.65
CA GLN A 259 44.21 20.47 -15.87
C GLN A 259 44.68 21.34 -17.04
N ALA A 260 44.34 22.63 -17.07
CA ALA A 260 44.85 23.57 -18.08
C ALA A 260 46.30 24.03 -17.82
N LEU A 261 46.75 24.05 -16.56
CA LEU A 261 48.11 24.46 -16.15
C LEU A 261 49.15 23.33 -16.18
N VAL A 262 48.74 22.09 -16.42
CA VAL A 262 49.65 20.93 -16.54
C VAL A 262 49.81 20.49 -18.01
N ALA A 263 49.05 21.11 -18.93
CA ALA A 263 49.09 20.86 -20.37
C ALA A 263 49.72 22.02 -21.19
N ALA A 264 50.33 23.00 -20.53
CA ALA A 264 51.13 24.08 -21.12
C ALA A 264 52.53 24.09 -20.49
#